data_AF-A0A654EMF6-F1
#
_entry.id   AF-A0A654EMF6-F1
#
_cell.length_a   1.000
_cell.length_b   1.000
_cell.length_c   1.000
_cell.angle_alpha   90.00
_cell.angle_beta   90.00
_cell.angle_gamma   90.00
#
_symmetry.space_group_name_H-M   'P 1'
#
loop_
_entity.id
_entity.type
_entity.pdbx_description
1 polymer ?
#
loop_
_entity_poly.entity_id
_entity_poly.type
_entity_poly.pdbx_seq_one_letter_code
_entity_poly.pdbx_strand_id
1 'polypeptide(L)'
;MSKKINELLRYCEENYIERGSLELALRCAVSICKANPDAPQAYAHVAAYRILLTAANYRTVTGEPDWYAVLGINKRGSSKSVVNAIDRRCEEIIEVLDGETGVSKAVSRVYDLVRLGVSELMDEDRRRAYDLRSGFSIIN
;
A
#
# COMPACT_ATOMS: atom_id res chain seq x y z
N MET A 1 -3.84 21.12 -13.49
CA MET A 1 -2.79 20.11 -13.17
C MET A 1 -1.50 20.54 -13.88
N SER A 2 -0.36 20.58 -13.19
CA SER A 2 0.90 21.10 -13.79
C SER A 2 1.55 20.05 -14.68
N LYS A 3 1.74 20.36 -15.96
CA LYS A 3 2.41 19.49 -16.94
C LYS A 3 3.79 19.00 -16.45
N LYS A 4 4.51 19.87 -15.72
CA LYS A 4 5.83 19.57 -15.17
C LYS A 4 5.82 18.53 -14.05
N ILE A 5 4.79 18.54 -13.19
CA ILE A 5 4.67 17.53 -12.11
C ILE A 5 4.40 16.16 -12.72
N ASN A 6 3.51 16.09 -13.71
CA ASN A 6 3.18 14.83 -14.39
C ASN A 6 4.39 14.23 -15.11
N GLU A 7 5.23 15.07 -15.76
CA GLU A 7 6.48 14.62 -16.37
C GLU A 7 7.47 14.05 -15.35
N LEU A 8 7.60 14.69 -14.17
CA LEU A 8 8.46 14.20 -13.10
C LEU A 8 7.94 12.91 -12.46
N LEU A 9 6.62 12.79 -12.26
CA LEU A 9 6.01 11.58 -11.72
C LEU A 9 6.13 10.41 -12.70
N ARG A 10 6.02 10.67 -14.02
CA ARG A 10 6.30 9.66 -15.05
C ARG A 10 7.73 9.14 -14.96
N TYR A 11 8.71 10.01 -14.71
CA TYR A 11 10.10 9.57 -14.48
C TYR A 11 10.23 8.67 -13.24
N CYS A 12 9.48 8.92 -12.17
CA CYS A 12 9.45 8.00 -11.03
C CYS A 12 8.83 6.64 -11.43
N GLU A 13 7.76 6.63 -12.22
CA GLU A 13 7.16 5.41 -12.74
C GLU A 13 8.11 4.62 -13.66
N GLU A 14 8.90 5.28 -14.50
CA GLU A 14 9.91 4.63 -15.34
C GLU A 14 10.98 3.92 -14.48
N ASN A 15 11.41 4.52 -13.37
CA ASN A 15 12.31 3.86 -12.41
C ASN A 15 11.67 2.62 -11.76
N TYR A 16 10.35 2.63 -11.54
CA TYR A 16 9.63 1.48 -11.04
C TYR A 16 9.48 0.38 -12.10
N ILE A 17 8.99 0.73 -13.29
CA ILE A 17 8.61 -0.22 -14.35
C ILE A 17 9.85 -0.80 -15.04
N GLU A 18 10.79 0.05 -15.44
CA GLU A 18 11.91 -0.35 -16.30
C GLU A 18 13.12 -0.82 -15.49
N ARG A 19 13.35 -0.21 -14.33
CA ARG A 19 14.51 -0.53 -13.47
C ARG A 19 14.16 -1.43 -12.30
N GLY A 20 12.88 -1.73 -12.09
CA GLY A 20 12.40 -2.57 -10.99
C GLY A 20 12.68 -2.01 -9.60
N SER A 21 13.02 -0.71 -9.47
CA SER A 21 13.52 -0.14 -8.22
C SER A 21 12.46 0.71 -7.52
N LEU A 22 11.70 0.06 -6.62
CA LEU A 22 10.72 0.74 -5.76
C LEU A 22 11.35 1.81 -4.87
N GLU A 23 12.58 1.59 -4.38
CA GLU A 23 13.27 2.56 -3.53
C GLU A 23 13.64 3.84 -4.28
N LEU A 24 14.13 3.72 -5.53
CA LEU A 24 14.47 4.88 -6.35
C LEU A 24 13.19 5.64 -6.76
N ALA A 25 12.14 4.92 -7.14
CA ALA A 25 10.83 5.51 -7.43
C ALA A 25 10.25 6.27 -6.23
N LEU A 26 10.37 5.70 -5.02
CA LEU A 26 9.94 6.35 -3.78
C LEU A 26 10.76 7.61 -3.48
N ARG A 27 12.09 7.56 -3.58
CA ARG A 27 12.96 8.73 -3.35
C ARG A 27 12.63 9.86 -4.32
N CYS A 28 12.39 9.52 -5.59
CA CYS A 28 11.93 10.44 -6.63
C CYS A 28 10.60 11.10 -6.24
N ALA A 29 9.57 10.31 -5.93
CA ALA A 29 8.25 10.80 -5.55
C ALA A 29 8.28 11.67 -4.29
N VAL A 30 9.05 11.29 -3.27
CA VAL A 30 9.25 12.09 -2.04
C VAL A 30 9.88 13.45 -2.36
N SER A 31 10.83 13.49 -3.30
CA SER A 31 11.50 14.74 -3.68
C SER A 31 10.53 15.68 -4.40
N ILE A 32 9.68 15.14 -5.28
CA ILE A 32 8.62 15.90 -5.96
C ILE A 32 7.58 16.40 -4.95
N CYS A 33 7.13 15.54 -4.02
CA CYS A 33 6.17 15.90 -2.99
C CYS A 33 6.71 17.00 -2.06
N LYS A 34 7.99 16.93 -1.65
CA LYS A 34 8.62 18.01 -0.86
C LYS A 34 8.70 19.34 -1.60
N ALA A 35 8.95 19.31 -2.90
CA ALA A 35 8.99 20.52 -3.72
C ALA A 35 7.59 21.06 -4.08
N ASN A 36 6.55 20.24 -3.94
CA ASN A 36 5.18 20.55 -4.33
C ASN A 36 4.20 20.01 -3.27
N PRO A 37 4.18 20.57 -2.05
CA PRO A 37 3.40 20.02 -0.94
C PRO A 37 1.88 20.04 -1.20
N ASP A 38 1.40 20.99 -2.01
CA ASP A 38 -0.01 21.12 -2.37
C ASP A 38 -0.42 20.27 -3.59
N ALA A 39 0.49 19.42 -4.10
CA ALA A 39 0.22 18.55 -5.24
C ALA A 39 -0.25 17.15 -4.76
N PRO A 40 -1.56 16.86 -4.78
CA PRO A 40 -2.09 15.59 -4.28
C PRO A 40 -1.54 14.37 -5.04
N GLN A 41 -1.20 14.53 -6.32
CA GLN A 41 -0.64 13.45 -7.15
C GLN A 41 0.70 12.95 -6.61
N ALA A 42 1.57 13.88 -6.19
CA ALA A 42 2.87 13.50 -5.64
C ALA A 42 2.72 12.74 -4.32
N TYR A 43 1.74 13.12 -3.50
CA TYR A 43 1.42 12.40 -2.27
C TYR A 43 0.86 11.00 -2.55
N ALA A 44 -0.05 10.85 -3.51
CA ALA A 44 -0.60 9.57 -3.95
C ALA A 44 0.49 8.60 -4.40
N HIS A 45 1.46 9.06 -5.20
CA HIS A 45 2.58 8.23 -5.66
C HIS A 45 3.48 7.80 -4.49
N VAL A 46 3.78 8.71 -3.55
CA VAL A 46 4.54 8.37 -2.34
C VAL A 46 3.81 7.31 -1.52
N ALA A 47 2.51 7.47 -1.30
CA ALA A 47 1.69 6.50 -0.57
C ALA A 47 1.71 5.14 -1.27
N ALA A 48 1.53 5.12 -2.59
CA ALA A 48 1.53 3.88 -3.37
C ALA A 48 2.87 3.14 -3.28
N TYR A 49 4.00 3.84 -3.50
CA TYR A 49 5.32 3.21 -3.41
C TYR A 49 5.63 2.71 -2.00
N ARG A 50 5.19 3.40 -0.94
CA ARG A 50 5.36 2.92 0.44
C ARG A 50 4.60 1.63 0.67
N ILE A 51 3.34 1.53 0.22
CA ILE A 51 2.54 0.32 0.37
C ILE A 51 3.19 -0.85 -0.40
N LEU A 52 3.63 -0.62 -1.64
CA LEU A 52 4.33 -1.64 -2.43
C LEU A 52 5.64 -2.09 -1.78
N LEU A 53 6.42 -1.15 -1.25
CA LEU A 53 7.67 -1.46 -0.55
C LEU A 53 7.42 -2.23 0.75
N THR A 54 6.36 -1.88 1.50
CA THR A 54 5.94 -2.65 2.66
C THR A 54 5.59 -4.09 2.28
N ALA A 55 4.81 -4.31 1.22
CA ALA A 55 4.46 -5.65 0.76
C ALA A 55 5.65 -6.49 0.25
N ALA A 56 6.69 -5.82 -0.25
CA ALA A 56 7.93 -6.46 -0.68
C ALA A 56 8.81 -6.85 0.52
N ASN A 57 8.93 -5.98 1.52
CA ASN A 57 9.88 -6.13 2.62
C ASN A 57 9.31 -6.86 3.84
N TYR A 58 8.01 -6.74 4.09
CA TYR A 58 7.35 -7.39 5.22
C TYR A 58 6.67 -8.65 4.73
N ARG A 59 7.43 -9.75 4.74
CA ARG A 59 6.96 -11.08 4.38
C ARG A 59 6.83 -11.93 5.64
N THR A 60 5.77 -12.73 5.67
CA THR A 60 5.53 -13.74 6.69
C THR A 60 6.45 -14.95 6.46
N VAL A 61 6.43 -15.92 7.38
CA VAL A 61 7.26 -17.14 7.28
C VAL A 61 6.97 -17.98 6.03
N THR A 62 5.76 -17.90 5.49
CA THR A 62 5.36 -18.55 4.23
C THR A 62 5.81 -17.78 3.00
N GLY A 63 6.43 -16.62 3.20
CA GLY A 63 6.80 -15.71 2.15
C GLY A 63 5.60 -14.96 1.58
N GLU A 64 4.39 -15.01 2.15
CA GLU A 64 3.26 -14.12 1.79
C GLU A 64 3.49 -12.70 2.37
N PRO A 65 2.92 -11.62 1.80
CA PRO A 65 2.93 -10.31 2.45
C PRO A 65 2.32 -10.35 3.86
N ASP A 66 2.86 -9.55 4.78
CA ASP A 66 2.18 -9.20 6.03
C ASP A 66 1.03 -8.23 5.72
N TRP A 67 -0.20 -8.76 5.61
CA TRP A 67 -1.38 -7.99 5.23
C TRP A 67 -1.76 -6.94 6.27
N TYR A 68 -1.44 -7.16 7.55
CA TYR A 68 -1.66 -6.14 8.57
C TYR A 68 -0.69 -4.98 8.36
N ALA A 69 0.59 -5.25 8.08
CA ALA A 69 1.57 -4.23 7.76
C ALA A 69 1.23 -3.47 6.47
N VAL A 70 0.81 -4.18 5.42
CA VAL A 70 0.42 -3.59 4.12
C VAL A 70 -0.75 -2.61 4.28
N LEU A 71 -1.77 -2.96 5.06
CA LEU A 71 -2.90 -2.06 5.36
C LEU A 71 -2.57 -1.02 6.45
N GLY A 72 -1.43 -1.18 7.13
CA GLY A 72 -1.02 -0.32 8.26
C GLY A 72 -1.98 -0.43 9.44
N ILE A 73 -2.49 -1.62 9.73
CA ILE A 73 -3.40 -1.90 10.85
C ILE A 73 -2.71 -2.76 11.90
N ASN A 74 -3.16 -2.64 13.15
CA ASN A 74 -2.68 -3.47 14.23
C ASN A 74 -3.56 -4.72 14.35
N LYS A 75 -2.95 -5.92 14.38
CA LYS A 75 -3.68 -7.17 14.64
C LYS A 75 -4.25 -7.25 16.06
N ARG A 76 -3.74 -6.46 17.00
CA ARG A 76 -4.15 -6.50 18.41
C ARG A 76 -5.56 -5.94 18.57
N GLY A 77 -6.46 -6.77 19.07
CA GLY A 77 -7.83 -6.37 19.39
C GLY A 77 -8.82 -7.50 19.17
N SER A 78 -10.10 -7.15 19.30
CA SER A 78 -11.20 -8.03 18.92
C SER A 78 -11.32 -8.17 17.39
N SER A 79 -11.93 -9.26 16.92
CA SER A 79 -12.31 -9.46 15.51
C SER A 79 -13.03 -8.22 14.94
N LYS A 80 -14.00 -7.69 15.68
CA LYS A 80 -14.75 -6.48 15.31
C LYS A 80 -13.85 -5.24 15.16
N SER A 81 -12.88 -5.05 16.04
CA SER A 81 -11.96 -3.89 15.93
C SER A 81 -11.02 -4.00 14.73
N VAL A 82 -10.63 -5.21 14.33
CA VAL A 82 -9.81 -5.42 13.13
C VAL A 82 -10.60 -5.09 11.88
N VAL A 83 -11.85 -5.57 11.76
CA VAL A 83 -12.74 -5.26 10.63
C VAL A 83 -12.94 -3.75 10.50
N ASN A 84 -13.29 -3.05 11.58
CA ASN A 84 -13.45 -1.60 11.54
C ASN A 84 -12.15 -0.87 11.14
N ALA A 85 -10.99 -1.39 11.55
CA ALA A 85 -9.71 -0.81 11.15
C ALA A 85 -9.41 -1.03 9.67
N ILE A 86 -9.80 -2.18 9.11
CA ILE A 86 -9.68 -2.47 7.67
C ILE A 86 -10.56 -1.51 6.87
N ASP A 87 -11.84 -1.37 7.23
CA ASP A 87 -12.78 -0.48 6.53
C ASP A 87 -12.25 0.95 6.47
N ARG A 88 -11.89 1.50 7.64
CA ARG A 88 -11.32 2.85 7.72
C ARG A 88 -10.07 3.00 6.86
N ARG A 89 -9.17 2.01 6.87
CA ARG A 89 -7.94 2.09 6.07
C ARG A 89 -8.20 1.95 4.58
N CYS A 90 -9.22 1.22 4.17
CA CYS A 90 -9.61 1.18 2.77
C CYS A 90 -10.12 2.54 2.30
N GLU A 91 -10.97 3.21 3.09
CA GLU A 91 -11.44 4.56 2.81
C GLU A 91 -10.28 5.56 2.69
N GLU A 92 -9.36 5.56 3.66
CA GLU A 92 -8.18 6.44 3.66
C GLU A 92 -7.28 6.18 2.44
N ILE A 93 -7.07 4.92 2.04
CA ILE A 93 -6.27 4.59 0.86
C ILE A 93 -6.99 5.04 -0.42
N ILE A 94 -8.30 4.82 -0.53
CA ILE A 94 -9.09 5.26 -1.68
C ILE A 94 -9.01 6.79 -1.80
N GLU A 95 -9.23 7.53 -0.72
CA GLU A 95 -9.17 9.00 -0.71
C GLU A 95 -7.80 9.51 -1.15
N VAL A 96 -6.72 8.91 -0.64
CA VAL A 96 -5.34 9.32 -0.97
C VAL A 96 -4.96 9.00 -2.42
N LEU A 97 -5.49 7.91 -2.96
CA LEU A 97 -5.15 7.43 -4.30
C LEU A 97 -6.17 7.83 -5.37
N ASP A 98 -7.22 8.55 -5.00
CA ASP A 98 -8.28 8.94 -5.91
C ASP A 98 -7.74 9.80 -7.06
N GLY A 99 -8.28 9.56 -8.26
CA GLY A 99 -7.86 10.24 -9.48
C GLY A 99 -6.54 9.75 -10.12
N GLU A 100 -5.73 8.91 -9.46
CA GLU A 100 -4.46 8.41 -10.02
C GLU A 100 -4.54 6.99 -10.62
N THR A 101 -5.63 6.26 -10.40
CA THR A 101 -5.77 4.83 -10.80
C THR A 101 -5.59 4.56 -12.30
N GLY A 102 -5.92 5.53 -13.16
CA GLY A 102 -5.73 5.45 -14.61
C GLY A 102 -4.44 6.10 -15.13
N VAL A 103 -3.65 6.70 -14.24
CA VAL A 103 -2.44 7.46 -14.57
C VAL A 103 -1.19 6.75 -14.06
N SER A 104 -1.26 6.16 -12.86
CA SER A 104 -0.13 5.47 -12.24
C SER A 104 -0.35 3.96 -12.14
N LYS A 105 0.56 3.20 -12.73
CA LYS A 105 0.61 1.73 -12.58
C LYS A 105 0.91 1.31 -11.14
N ALA A 106 1.72 2.09 -10.41
CA ALA A 106 1.99 1.83 -9.00
C ALA A 106 0.70 1.90 -8.18
N VAL A 107 -0.12 2.91 -8.42
CA VAL A 107 -1.44 3.07 -7.80
C VAL A 107 -2.37 1.92 -8.16
N SER A 108 -2.49 1.56 -9.45
CA SER A 108 -3.33 0.42 -9.86
C SER A 108 -2.93 -0.88 -9.13
N ARG A 109 -1.63 -1.12 -8.99
CA ARG A 109 -1.11 -2.32 -8.30
C ARG A 109 -1.40 -2.30 -6.80
N VAL A 110 -1.45 -1.12 -6.19
CA VAL A 110 -1.86 -0.99 -4.78
C VAL A 110 -3.32 -1.35 -4.59
N TYR A 111 -4.22 -0.95 -5.50
CA TYR A 111 -5.62 -1.38 -5.42
C TYR A 111 -5.77 -2.91 -5.46
N ASP A 112 -5.06 -3.58 -6.36
CA ASP A 112 -5.06 -5.05 -6.42
C ASP A 112 -4.53 -5.66 -5.12
N LEU A 113 -3.44 -5.12 -4.60
CA LEU A 113 -2.79 -5.60 -3.39
C LEU A 113 -3.69 -5.41 -2.14
N VAL A 114 -4.31 -4.25 -2.00
CA VAL A 114 -5.25 -3.93 -0.92
C VAL A 114 -6.46 -4.84 -1.01
N ARG A 115 -7.02 -5.04 -2.21
CA ARG A 115 -8.15 -5.97 -2.42
C ARG A 115 -7.82 -7.39 -1.94
N LEU A 116 -6.61 -7.89 -2.23
CA LEU A 116 -6.16 -9.19 -1.74
C LEU A 116 -6.06 -9.22 -0.22
N GLY A 117 -5.39 -8.24 0.38
CA GLY A 117 -5.24 -8.15 1.84
C GLY A 117 -6.58 -8.05 2.58
N VAL A 118 -7.52 -7.26 2.06
CA VAL A 118 -8.89 -7.16 2.58
C VAL A 118 -9.59 -8.51 2.46
N SER A 119 -9.53 -9.17 1.30
CA SER A 119 -10.19 -10.47 1.11
C SER A 119 -9.67 -11.54 2.10
N GLU A 120 -8.42 -11.41 2.53
CA GLU A 120 -7.79 -12.33 3.46
C GLU A 120 -8.10 -12.01 4.92
N LEU A 121 -8.18 -10.72 5.27
CA LEU A 121 -8.32 -10.27 6.66
C LEU A 121 -9.75 -9.92 7.07
N MET A 122 -10.66 -9.65 6.13
CA MET A 122 -12.02 -9.20 6.44
C MET A 122 -12.87 -10.33 7.02
N ASP A 123 -12.75 -11.53 6.43
CA ASP A 123 -13.43 -12.73 6.91
C ASP A 123 -12.68 -13.35 8.10
N GLU A 124 -13.40 -13.73 9.15
CA GLU A 124 -12.79 -14.20 10.39
C GLU A 124 -12.12 -15.57 10.24
N ASP A 125 -12.69 -16.48 9.45
CA ASP A 125 -12.11 -17.81 9.26
C ASP A 125 -10.86 -17.74 8.38
N ARG A 126 -10.91 -16.95 7.30
CA ARG A 126 -9.74 -16.68 6.46
C ARG A 126 -8.63 -15.98 7.23
N ARG A 127 -8.97 -14.97 8.04
CA ARG A 127 -8.00 -14.26 8.88
C ARG A 127 -7.36 -15.18 9.90
N ARG A 128 -8.12 -16.06 10.56
CA ARG A 128 -7.57 -17.05 11.50
C ARG A 128 -6.63 -18.04 10.79
N ALA A 129 -7.02 -18.53 9.61
CA ALA A 129 -6.18 -19.41 8.81
C ALA A 129 -4.90 -18.70 8.35
N TYR A 130 -4.98 -17.42 7.99
CA TYR A 130 -3.85 -16.55 7.68
C TYR A 130 -2.92 -16.38 8.87
N ASP A 131 -3.44 -15.98 10.03
CA ASP A 131 -2.65 -15.79 11.23
C ASP A 131 -1.87 -17.06 11.62
N LEU A 132 -2.53 -18.21 11.52
CA LEU A 132 -1.90 -19.51 11.81
C LEU A 132 -0.75 -19.81 10.86
N ARG A 133 -0.98 -19.74 9.54
CA ARG A 133 0.04 -20.09 8.54
C ARG A 133 1.18 -19.05 8.49
N SER A 134 0.88 -17.79 8.77
CA SER A 134 1.86 -16.71 8.82
C SER A 134 2.71 -16.71 10.09
N GLY A 135 2.46 -17.64 11.02
CA GLY A 135 3.21 -17.75 12.28
C GLY A 135 2.88 -16.62 13.26
N PHE A 136 1.73 -15.97 13.09
CA PHE A 136 1.25 -14.93 13.99
C PHE A 136 0.57 -15.47 15.24
N SER A 137 0.54 -16.79 15.39
CA SER A 137 -0.08 -17.53 16.49
C SER A 137 0.12 -16.87 17.84
N ILE A 138 -1.01 -16.79 18.53
CA ILE A 138 -1.20 -16.16 19.84
C ILE A 138 -0.31 -16.91 20.84
N ILE A 139 0.71 -16.24 21.38
CA ILE A 139 1.18 -16.57 22.72
C ILE A 139 0.00 -16.21 23.62
N ASN A 140 -0.78 -17.22 24.03
CA ASN A 140 -1.72 -17.10 25.13
C ASN A 140 -0.92 -16.94 26.42
#